data_AF-A0A963BCX4-F1
#
_entry.id   AF-A0A963BCX4-F1
#
_cell.length_a   1.000
_cell.length_b   1.000
_cell.length_c   1.000
_cell.angle_alpha   90.00
_cell.angle_beta   90.00
_cell.angle_gamma   90.00
#
_symmetry.space_group_name_H-M   'P 1'
#
loop_
_entity.id
_entity.type
_entity.pdbx_description
1 polymer ?
#
loop_
_entity_poly.entity_id
_entity_poly.type
_entity_poly.pdbx_seq_one_letter_code
_entity_poly.pdbx_strand_id
1 'polypeptide(L)'
;MPPMKCPELADIARLDAEIDLLAAVDQTDAPFVSCYLDVSRGKSTAIAFLKKQASTIRWGLDGAARFDFDNAVGMIREELDREWHPQVRGLALFARGLAGDRFLSALRFAAPVASSLALYPVPDIVPLLALRQQESRFALLVAEEPTAAGVRRWDARIELTRLARQEGIPILAGHSDELRCLDGVGCTVRHLSEPSAARFVARSIPLVA
;
A
#
# COMPACT_ATOMS: atom_id res chain seq x y z
N MET A 1 -27.84 1.90 -11.96
CA MET A 1 -26.40 2.16 -11.75
C MET A 1 -25.64 0.95 -12.26
N PRO A 2 -24.74 1.09 -13.24
CA PRO A 2 -23.89 -0.01 -13.66
C PRO A 2 -22.95 -0.42 -12.51
N PRO A 3 -22.51 -1.69 -12.43
CA PRO A 3 -21.54 -2.11 -11.43
C PRO A 3 -20.23 -1.34 -11.64
N MET A 4 -19.81 -0.55 -10.66
CA MET A 4 -18.49 0.06 -10.67
C MET A 4 -17.46 -1.08 -10.72
N LYS A 5 -16.62 -1.07 -11.76
CA LYS A 5 -15.52 -2.04 -11.88
C LYS A 5 -14.59 -1.81 -10.70
N CYS A 6 -14.32 -2.87 -9.93
CA CYS A 6 -13.39 -2.79 -8.81
C CYS A 6 -12.03 -2.29 -9.35
N PRO A 7 -11.42 -1.26 -8.76
CA PRO A 7 -10.14 -0.75 -9.21
C PRO A 7 -9.09 -1.82 -9.00
N GLU A 8 -8.13 -1.90 -9.91
CA GLU A 8 -6.93 -2.67 -9.69
C GLU A 8 -6.10 -1.92 -8.62
N LEU A 9 -6.23 -2.36 -7.37
CA LEU A 9 -5.43 -1.86 -6.26
C LEU A 9 -4.06 -2.53 -6.31
N ALA A 10 -3.02 -1.77 -5.97
CA ALA A 10 -1.66 -2.27 -5.90
C ALA A 10 -1.57 -3.35 -4.80
N ASP A 11 -1.22 -4.56 -5.22
CA ASP A 11 -0.66 -5.59 -4.37
C ASP A 11 0.89 -5.58 -4.49
N ILE A 12 1.56 -6.48 -3.79
CA ILE A 12 3.03 -6.55 -3.80
C ILE A 12 3.55 -6.88 -5.21
N ALA A 13 2.90 -7.78 -5.95
CA ALA A 13 3.35 -8.16 -7.29
C ALA A 13 3.25 -6.98 -8.27
N ARG A 14 2.15 -6.23 -8.22
CA ARG A 14 1.95 -5.03 -9.03
C ARG A 14 2.90 -3.90 -8.64
N LEU A 15 3.17 -3.74 -7.35
CA LEU A 15 4.15 -2.79 -6.84
C LEU A 15 5.57 -3.13 -7.31
N ASP A 16 5.97 -4.39 -7.22
CA ASP A 16 7.28 -4.87 -7.68
C ASP A 16 7.44 -4.68 -9.19
N ALA A 17 6.44 -5.09 -9.97
CA ALA A 17 6.44 -4.88 -11.43
C ALA A 17 6.53 -3.39 -11.79
N GLU A 18 5.88 -2.52 -11.03
CA GLU A 18 5.97 -1.07 -11.25
C GLU A 18 7.36 -0.52 -10.90
N ILE A 19 7.96 -0.95 -9.78
CA ILE A 19 9.31 -0.55 -9.39
C ILE A 19 10.31 -0.97 -10.47
N ASP A 20 10.21 -2.20 -10.98
CA ASP A 20 11.07 -2.70 -12.04
C ASP A 20 10.90 -1.89 -13.33
N LEU A 21 9.67 -1.57 -13.71
CA LEU A 21 9.35 -0.74 -14.88
C LEU A 21 9.94 0.66 -14.75
N LEU A 22 9.75 1.31 -13.59
CA LEU A 22 10.25 2.67 -13.35
C LEU A 22 11.78 2.73 -13.21
N ALA A 23 12.39 1.68 -12.64
CA ALA A 23 13.84 1.56 -12.52
C ALA A 23 14.53 1.33 -13.86
N ALA A 24 13.83 0.73 -14.83
CA ALA A 24 14.32 0.51 -16.19
C ALA A 24 14.23 1.76 -17.09
N VAL A 25 13.65 2.86 -16.60
CA VAL A 25 13.53 4.08 -17.40
C VAL A 25 14.89 4.78 -17.51
N ASP A 26 15.39 4.89 -18.74
CA ASP A 26 16.62 5.62 -19.04
C ASP A 26 16.46 7.12 -18.75
N GLN A 27 17.53 7.71 -18.22
CA GLN A 27 17.63 9.14 -18.03
C GLN A 27 17.60 9.86 -19.39
N THR A 28 16.72 10.85 -19.51
CA THR A 28 16.60 11.73 -20.67
C THR A 28 16.79 13.18 -20.26
N ASP A 29 16.93 14.08 -21.23
CA ASP A 29 16.96 15.53 -20.98
C ASP A 29 15.62 16.08 -20.46
N ALA A 30 14.52 15.33 -20.65
CA ALA A 30 13.22 15.65 -20.08
C ALA A 30 13.04 15.03 -18.67
N PRO A 31 12.74 15.84 -17.64
CA PRO A 31 12.59 15.35 -16.28
C PRO A 31 11.25 14.63 -16.04
N PHE A 32 11.25 13.73 -15.05
CA PHE A 32 10.09 13.07 -14.50
C PHE A 32 9.45 13.87 -13.37
N VAL A 33 8.13 13.99 -13.44
CA VAL A 33 7.27 14.38 -12.33
C VAL A 33 6.84 13.12 -11.59
N SER A 34 7.29 12.97 -10.35
CA SER A 34 6.83 11.91 -9.44
C SER A 34 5.89 12.53 -8.40
N CYS A 35 4.65 12.07 -8.36
CA CYS A 35 3.60 12.63 -7.52
C CYS A 35 2.95 11.55 -6.68
N TYR A 36 3.04 11.72 -5.36
CA TYR A 36 2.38 10.88 -4.39
C TYR A 36 1.26 11.68 -3.72
N LEU A 37 0.11 11.07 -3.52
CA LEU A 37 -1.06 11.77 -2.97
C LEU A 37 -1.78 10.90 -1.94
N ASP A 38 -1.98 11.47 -0.75
CA ASP A 38 -3.02 11.02 0.18
C ASP A 38 -4.37 11.50 -0.36
N VAL A 39 -5.20 10.56 -0.76
CA VAL A 39 -6.55 10.82 -1.27
C VAL A 39 -7.65 10.45 -0.28
N SER A 40 -7.27 10.00 0.92
CA SER A 40 -8.23 9.62 1.97
C SER A 40 -9.05 10.80 2.49
N ARG A 41 -8.54 12.03 2.32
CA ARG A 41 -9.26 13.28 2.65
C ARG A 41 -10.13 13.80 1.52
N GLY A 42 -10.16 13.11 0.38
CA GLY A 42 -10.95 13.44 -0.79
C GLY A 42 -10.16 14.08 -1.93
N LYS A 43 -10.75 13.99 -3.12
CA LYS A 43 -10.18 14.44 -4.40
C LYS A 43 -9.83 15.93 -4.43
N SER A 44 -10.67 16.79 -3.84
CA SER A 44 -10.44 18.23 -3.80
C SER A 44 -9.16 18.61 -3.06
N THR A 45 -8.86 17.94 -1.93
CA THR A 45 -7.63 18.15 -1.17
C THR A 45 -6.39 17.72 -1.95
N ALA A 46 -6.45 16.58 -2.64
CA ALA A 46 -5.35 16.10 -3.48
C ALA A 46 -5.07 17.03 -4.67
N ILE A 47 -6.11 17.52 -5.35
CA ILE A 47 -5.99 18.49 -6.44
C ILE A 47 -5.40 19.82 -5.93
N ALA A 48 -5.86 20.30 -4.77
CA ALA A 48 -5.35 21.53 -4.16
C ALA A 48 -3.86 21.40 -3.79
N PHE A 49 -3.45 20.25 -3.25
CA PHE A 49 -2.04 19.95 -2.99
C PHE A 49 -1.21 19.98 -4.27
N LEU A 50 -1.63 19.25 -5.31
CA LEU A 50 -0.93 19.22 -6.59
C LEU A 50 -0.78 20.61 -7.18
N LYS A 51 -1.86 21.40 -7.22
CA LYS A 51 -1.84 22.78 -7.74
C LYS A 51 -0.83 23.65 -6.99
N LYS A 52 -0.82 23.56 -5.66
CA LYS A 52 0.11 24.33 -4.81
C LYS A 52 1.56 23.94 -5.10
N GLN A 53 1.90 22.65 -5.01
CA GLN A 53 3.27 22.20 -5.21
C GLN A 53 3.77 22.43 -6.64
N ALA A 54 2.92 22.16 -7.63
CA ALA A 54 3.27 22.40 -9.02
C ALA A 54 3.57 23.88 -9.28
N SER A 55 2.82 24.81 -8.66
CA SER A 55 3.09 26.24 -8.80
C SER A 55 4.46 26.65 -8.24
N THR A 56 4.91 26.03 -7.15
CA THR A 56 6.23 26.27 -6.55
C THR A 56 7.34 25.80 -7.47
N ILE A 57 7.27 24.55 -7.96
CA ILE A 57 8.29 23.98 -8.85
C ILE A 57 8.36 24.77 -10.16
N ARG A 58 7.20 25.06 -10.75
CA ARG A 58 7.07 25.79 -12.02
C ARG A 58 7.74 27.15 -12.03
N TRP A 59 7.80 27.83 -10.89
CA TRP A 59 8.41 29.16 -10.81
C TRP A 59 9.92 29.14 -11.09
N GLY A 60 10.60 28.02 -10.79
CA GLY A 60 12.02 27.83 -11.08
C GLY A 60 12.33 27.32 -12.49
N LEU A 61 11.32 27.17 -13.36
CA LEU A 61 11.47 26.62 -14.70
C LEU A 61 11.19 27.69 -15.77
N ASP A 62 11.91 27.59 -16.88
CA ASP A 62 11.75 28.43 -18.06
C ASP A 62 11.69 27.61 -19.36
N GLY A 63 11.39 28.30 -20.46
CA GLY A 63 11.41 27.75 -21.81
C GLY A 63 10.76 26.37 -21.97
N ALA A 64 11.51 25.45 -22.57
CA ALA A 64 11.09 24.08 -22.85
C ALA A 64 10.84 23.27 -21.57
N ALA A 65 11.69 23.43 -20.55
CA ALA A 65 11.56 22.69 -19.29
C ALA A 65 10.23 23.01 -18.58
N ARG A 66 9.81 24.27 -18.59
CA ARG A 66 8.49 24.68 -18.06
C ARG A 66 7.34 24.11 -18.88
N PHE A 67 7.46 24.10 -20.20
CA PHE A 67 6.44 23.53 -21.08
C PHE A 67 6.27 22.03 -20.84
N ASP A 68 7.36 21.27 -20.78
CA ASP A 68 7.30 19.83 -20.50
C ASP A 68 6.76 19.52 -19.11
N PHE A 69 7.16 20.30 -18.10
CA PHE A 69 6.60 20.19 -16.76
C PHE A 69 5.09 20.44 -16.74
N ASP A 70 4.63 21.51 -17.39
CA ASP A 70 3.20 21.84 -17.48
C ASP A 70 2.42 20.72 -18.20
N ASN A 71 2.99 20.08 -19.23
CA ASN A 71 2.42 18.91 -19.89
C ASN A 71 2.33 17.68 -18.96
N ALA A 72 3.41 17.36 -18.24
CA ALA A 72 3.43 16.22 -17.31
C ALA A 72 2.41 16.40 -16.16
N VAL A 73 2.34 17.60 -15.58
CA VAL A 73 1.33 17.93 -14.56
C VAL A 73 -0.09 17.91 -15.15
N GLY A 74 -0.26 18.32 -16.41
CA GLY A 74 -1.53 18.21 -17.13
C GLY A 74 -2.03 16.77 -17.19
N MET A 75 -1.17 15.82 -17.58
CA MET A 75 -1.50 14.39 -17.60
C MET A 75 -1.89 13.85 -16.21
N ILE A 76 -1.16 14.25 -15.16
CA ILE A 76 -1.50 13.89 -13.78
C ILE A 76 -2.89 14.43 -13.41
N ARG A 77 -3.18 15.69 -13.76
CA ARG A 77 -4.50 16.28 -13.48
C ARG A 77 -5.62 15.56 -14.22
N GLU A 78 -5.42 15.20 -15.48
CA GLU A 78 -6.37 14.39 -16.26
C GLU A 78 -6.64 13.03 -15.60
N GLU A 79 -5.60 12.36 -15.07
CA GLU A 79 -5.77 11.11 -14.33
C GLU A 79 -6.54 11.31 -13.02
N LEU A 80 -6.28 12.40 -12.30
CA LEU A 80 -7.04 12.75 -11.09
C LEU A 80 -8.50 13.10 -11.41
N ASP A 81 -8.78 13.67 -12.58
CA ASP A 81 -10.13 14.06 -12.98
C ASP A 81 -11.05 12.87 -13.31
N ARG A 82 -10.48 11.68 -13.53
CA ARG A 82 -11.23 10.42 -13.68
C ARG A 82 -12.03 10.05 -12.43
N GLU A 83 -12.93 9.07 -12.59
CA GLU A 83 -13.76 8.54 -11.51
C GLU A 83 -12.89 7.76 -10.49
N TRP A 84 -13.10 8.03 -9.21
CA TRP A 84 -12.32 7.43 -8.12
C TRP A 84 -13.14 6.39 -7.40
N HIS A 85 -12.55 5.23 -7.20
CA HIS A 85 -13.20 4.21 -6.40
C HIS A 85 -13.04 4.50 -4.90
N PRO A 86 -14.07 4.29 -4.06
CA PRO A 86 -14.04 4.61 -2.63
C PRO A 86 -12.93 3.90 -1.82
N GLN A 87 -12.40 2.80 -2.32
CA GLN A 87 -11.33 2.04 -1.65
C GLN A 87 -9.93 2.63 -1.89
N VAL A 88 -9.77 3.55 -2.85
CA VAL A 88 -8.46 4.17 -3.13
C VAL A 88 -8.21 5.25 -2.08
N ARG A 89 -7.13 5.08 -1.32
CA ARG A 89 -6.71 6.01 -0.26
C ARG A 89 -5.36 6.67 -0.55
N GLY A 90 -4.56 6.09 -1.44
CA GLY A 90 -3.30 6.66 -1.90
C GLY A 90 -3.12 6.52 -3.41
N LEU A 91 -2.38 7.45 -4.01
CA LEU A 91 -1.96 7.41 -5.41
C LEU A 91 -0.45 7.63 -5.53
N ALA A 92 0.18 6.92 -6.45
CA ALA A 92 1.50 7.24 -6.99
C ALA A 92 1.39 7.43 -8.49
N LEU A 93 1.82 8.58 -8.99
CA LEU A 93 1.66 9.02 -10.38
C LEU A 93 3.03 9.45 -10.90
N PHE A 94 3.44 8.89 -12.03
CA PHE A 94 4.71 9.17 -12.67
C PHE A 94 4.45 9.67 -14.07
N ALA A 95 4.95 10.85 -14.40
CA ALA A 95 4.70 11.48 -15.68
C ALA A 95 5.97 12.12 -16.23
N ARG A 96 6.19 11.97 -17.54
CA ARG A 96 7.23 12.69 -18.29
C ARG A 96 6.61 13.38 -19.49
N GLY A 97 7.03 14.61 -19.75
CA GLY A 97 6.54 15.48 -20.81
C GLY A 97 6.84 14.96 -22.22
N LEU A 98 6.71 15.83 -23.23
CA LEU A 98 6.81 15.45 -24.63
C LEU A 98 8.25 15.30 -25.12
N ALA A 99 9.21 16.02 -24.54
CA ALA A 99 10.57 16.06 -25.06
C ALA A 99 11.42 14.79 -24.81
N GLY A 100 10.98 13.84 -24.00
CA GLY A 100 11.77 12.64 -23.70
C GLY A 100 10.93 11.40 -23.61
N ASP A 101 10.15 11.05 -24.64
CA ASP A 101 9.22 9.93 -24.64
C ASP A 101 8.15 10.03 -23.54
N ARG A 102 6.98 10.50 -23.98
CA ARG A 102 5.79 10.69 -23.15
C ARG A 102 5.50 9.45 -22.33
N PHE A 103 5.46 9.62 -21.02
CA PHE A 103 5.22 8.54 -20.07
C PHE A 103 4.13 8.96 -19.08
N LEU A 104 3.24 8.02 -18.75
CA LEU A 104 2.29 8.15 -17.65
C LEU A 104 2.06 6.79 -17.02
N SER A 105 2.28 6.69 -15.71
CA SER A 105 1.87 5.53 -14.91
C SER A 105 1.17 5.95 -13.62
N ALA A 106 0.27 5.10 -13.14
CA ALA A 106 -0.57 5.34 -11.97
C ALA A 106 -0.75 4.06 -11.15
N LEU A 107 -0.32 4.10 -9.89
CA LEU A 107 -0.60 3.09 -8.87
C LEU A 107 -1.63 3.59 -7.87
N ARG A 108 -2.55 2.71 -7.50
CA ARG A 108 -3.64 2.98 -6.56
C ARG A 108 -3.48 2.14 -5.32
N PHE A 109 -3.47 2.76 -4.15
CA PHE A 109 -3.27 2.07 -2.88
C PHE A 109 -4.54 2.07 -2.04
N ALA A 110 -4.79 0.97 -1.33
CA ALA A 110 -5.82 0.87 -0.31
C ALA A 110 -5.46 1.63 0.98
N ALA A 111 -4.17 1.96 1.15
CA ALA A 111 -3.64 2.75 2.27
C ALA A 111 -3.29 4.18 1.83
N PRO A 112 -3.36 5.17 2.73
CA PRO A 112 -2.89 6.52 2.42
C PRO A 112 -1.38 6.55 2.19
N VAL A 113 -0.93 7.35 1.24
CA VAL A 113 0.49 7.60 0.94
C VAL A 113 0.80 9.06 1.22
N ALA A 114 1.94 9.35 1.85
CA ALA A 114 2.30 10.73 2.17
C ALA A 114 2.39 11.60 0.90
N SER A 115 1.68 12.72 0.87
CA SER A 115 1.64 13.57 -0.32
C SER A 115 2.98 14.25 -0.58
N SER A 116 3.51 14.08 -1.78
CA SER A 116 4.76 14.71 -2.25
C SER A 116 4.72 14.95 -3.76
N LEU A 117 5.52 15.89 -4.23
CA LEU A 117 5.73 16.16 -5.64
C LEU A 117 7.21 16.43 -5.87
N ALA A 118 7.83 15.69 -6.77
CA ALA A 118 9.24 15.78 -7.08
C ALA A 118 9.45 15.91 -8.59
N LEU A 119 10.53 16.60 -8.96
CA LEU A 119 10.98 16.77 -10.34
C LEU A 119 12.45 16.35 -10.42
N TYR A 120 12.73 15.23 -11.08
CA TYR A 120 14.08 14.69 -11.21
C TYR A 120 14.31 14.11 -12.61
N PRO A 121 15.55 13.90 -13.05
CA PRO A 121 15.83 13.28 -14.35
C PRO A 121 15.30 11.84 -14.49
N VAL A 122 15.08 11.14 -13.37
CA VAL A 122 14.54 9.78 -13.28
C VAL A 122 13.34 9.73 -12.33
N PRO A 123 12.45 8.72 -12.42
CA PRO A 123 11.36 8.56 -11.47
C PRO A 123 11.85 8.41 -10.02
N ASP A 124 11.24 9.14 -9.09
CA ASP A 124 11.53 8.99 -7.65
C ASP A 124 10.77 7.79 -7.09
N ILE A 125 11.41 6.61 -7.11
CA ILE A 125 10.85 5.35 -6.63
C ILE A 125 11.09 5.09 -5.13
N VAL A 126 11.83 5.97 -4.43
CA VAL A 126 12.18 5.74 -3.02
C VAL A 126 10.94 5.57 -2.13
N PRO A 127 9.86 6.37 -2.28
CA PRO A 127 8.64 6.15 -1.51
C PRO A 127 7.96 4.80 -1.81
N LEU A 128 8.04 4.27 -3.04
CA LEU A 128 7.51 2.94 -3.37
C LEU A 128 8.30 1.84 -2.67
N LEU A 129 9.63 1.96 -2.62
CA LEU A 129 10.49 1.01 -1.89
C LEU A 129 10.16 1.01 -0.38
N ALA A 130 9.90 2.19 0.20
CA ALA A 130 9.48 2.30 1.59
C ALA A 130 8.12 1.64 1.83
N LEU A 131 7.13 1.85 0.95
CA LEU A 131 5.83 1.18 1.02
C LEU A 131 5.96 -0.34 0.91
N ARG A 132 6.81 -0.84 0.00
CA ARG A 132 7.11 -2.26 -0.17
C ARG A 132 7.65 -2.88 1.12
N GLN A 133 8.51 -2.17 1.85
CA GLN A 133 9.07 -2.65 3.12
C GLN A 133 8.05 -2.61 4.27
N GLN A 134 7.21 -1.57 4.31
CA GLN A 134 6.18 -1.37 5.35
C GLN A 134 4.99 -2.34 5.24
N GLU A 135 4.68 -2.83 4.04
CA GLU A 135 3.62 -3.81 3.79
C GLU A 135 3.94 -5.25 4.27
N SER A 136 5.03 -5.44 5.04
CA SER A 136 5.26 -6.68 5.80
C SER A 136 4.21 -6.82 6.92
N ARG A 137 2.98 -7.17 6.56
CA ARG A 137 1.86 -7.32 7.49
C ARG A 137 2.00 -8.63 8.26
N PHE A 138 2.11 -8.49 9.58
CA PHE A 138 2.02 -9.59 10.52
C PHE A 138 0.59 -9.68 11.07
N ALA A 139 0.01 -10.87 11.14
CA ALA A 139 -1.18 -11.10 11.94
C ALA A 139 -0.74 -11.56 13.34
N LEU A 140 -1.31 -10.94 14.38
CA LEU A 140 -1.12 -11.33 15.77
C LEU A 140 -2.34 -12.14 16.22
N LEU A 141 -2.12 -13.42 16.56
CA LEU A 141 -3.12 -14.25 17.22
C LEU A 141 -2.89 -14.18 18.74
N VAL A 142 -3.90 -13.72 19.48
CA VAL A 142 -3.91 -13.69 20.95
C VAL A 142 -5.01 -14.63 21.44
N ALA A 143 -4.68 -15.51 22.38
CA ALA A 143 -5.64 -16.32 23.11
C ALA A 143 -5.57 -15.97 24.60
N GLU A 144 -6.74 -15.78 25.23
CA GLU A 144 -6.86 -15.63 26.68
C GLU A 144 -7.07 -17.02 27.31
N GLU A 145 -6.33 -17.34 28.38
CA GLU A 145 -6.59 -18.55 29.16
C GLU A 145 -7.81 -18.32 30.07
N PRO A 146 -8.88 -19.15 29.98
CA PRO A 146 -10.00 -19.02 30.89
C PRO A 146 -9.57 -19.41 32.31
N THR A 147 -9.84 -18.54 33.28
CA THR A 147 -9.53 -18.69 34.72
C THR A 147 -10.38 -19.75 35.44
N ALA A 148 -11.26 -20.48 34.74
CA ALA A 148 -12.13 -21.47 35.33
C ALA A 148 -11.43 -22.83 35.49
N ALA A 149 -11.20 -23.22 36.74
CA ALA A 149 -10.68 -24.53 37.13
C ALA A 149 -11.64 -25.65 36.70
N GLY A 150 -11.37 -26.30 35.57
CA GLY A 150 -12.14 -27.48 35.13
C GLY A 150 -12.03 -27.84 33.66
N VAL A 151 -11.51 -26.98 32.80
CA VAL A 151 -11.38 -27.25 31.36
C VAL A 151 -10.03 -27.93 31.08
N ARG A 152 -10.01 -28.90 30.15
CA ARG A 152 -8.78 -29.50 29.61
C ARG A 152 -7.72 -28.42 29.42
N ARG A 153 -6.52 -28.66 29.95
CA ARG A 153 -5.36 -27.77 29.90
C ARG A 153 -5.10 -27.37 28.44
N TRP A 154 -5.63 -26.22 28.04
CA TRP A 154 -5.44 -25.64 26.72
C TRP A 154 -4.08 -24.95 26.72
N ASP A 155 -3.06 -25.65 26.25
CA ASP A 155 -1.75 -25.03 26.05
C ASP A 155 -1.83 -24.21 24.75
N ALA A 156 -2.14 -22.91 24.88
CA ALA A 156 -2.35 -22.00 23.76
C ALA A 156 -1.16 -22.00 22.78
N ARG A 157 0.05 -22.26 23.26
CA ARG A 157 1.25 -22.42 22.43
C ARG A 157 1.15 -23.62 21.50
N ILE A 158 0.72 -24.77 22.00
CA ILE A 158 0.58 -26.00 21.20
C ILE A 158 -0.57 -25.82 20.22
N GLU A 159 -1.67 -25.24 20.69
CA GLU A 159 -2.93 -25.28 19.97
C GLU A 159 -3.03 -24.20 18.88
N LEU A 160 -2.48 -23.00 19.11
CA LEU A 160 -2.36 -21.98 18.06
C LEU A 160 -1.39 -22.43 16.96
N THR A 161 -0.27 -23.04 17.33
CA THR A 161 0.69 -23.60 16.36
C THR A 161 0.05 -24.71 15.54
N ARG A 162 -0.72 -25.59 16.19
CA ARG A 162 -1.43 -26.70 15.55
C ARG A 162 -2.49 -26.19 14.57
N LEU A 163 -3.31 -25.22 14.98
CA LEU A 163 -4.34 -24.61 14.14
C LEU A 163 -3.74 -23.85 12.96
N ALA A 164 -2.71 -23.03 13.19
CA ALA A 164 -2.02 -22.31 12.11
C ALA A 164 -1.44 -23.28 11.07
N ARG A 165 -0.85 -24.40 11.51
CA ARG A 165 -0.39 -25.46 10.58
C ARG A 165 -1.51 -26.15 9.83
N GLN A 166 -2.64 -26.45 10.49
CA GLN A 166 -3.80 -27.07 9.82
C GLN A 166 -4.37 -26.17 8.73
N GLU A 167 -4.35 -24.85 8.95
CA GLU A 167 -4.81 -23.84 7.99
C GLU A 167 -3.71 -23.43 6.98
N GLY A 168 -2.54 -24.09 6.99
CA GLY A 168 -1.45 -23.81 6.05
C GLY A 168 -0.73 -22.48 6.26
N ILE A 169 -0.85 -21.87 7.44
CA ILE A 169 -0.27 -20.57 7.77
C ILE A 169 1.16 -20.75 8.30
N PRO A 170 2.18 -20.18 7.65
CA PRO A 170 3.56 -20.27 8.10
C PRO A 170 3.79 -19.39 9.33
N ILE A 171 4.31 -20.01 10.39
CA ILE A 171 4.65 -19.36 11.66
C ILE A 171 6.07 -18.83 11.55
N LEU A 172 6.25 -17.51 11.71
CA LEU A 172 7.55 -16.84 11.55
C LEU A 172 8.34 -16.79 12.85
N ALA A 173 7.66 -16.58 13.97
CA ALA A 173 8.25 -16.59 15.30
C ALA A 173 7.21 -17.08 16.31
N GLY A 174 7.63 -18.01 17.17
CA GLY A 174 6.93 -18.37 18.40
C GLY A 174 7.86 -18.12 19.57
N HIS A 175 7.34 -17.54 20.66
CA HIS A 175 8.09 -17.19 21.88
C HIS A 175 9.08 -16.03 21.77
N SER A 176 8.57 -14.79 21.72
CA SER A 176 9.37 -13.61 22.05
C SER A 176 9.06 -13.16 23.49
N ASP A 177 10.08 -12.73 24.22
CA ASP A 177 9.95 -12.30 25.62
C ASP A 177 9.06 -11.05 25.77
N GLU A 178 8.92 -10.27 24.69
CA GLU A 178 8.02 -9.13 24.61
C GLU A 178 6.53 -9.49 24.75
N LEU A 179 6.12 -10.69 24.30
CA LEU A 179 4.73 -11.17 24.45
C LEU A 179 4.42 -11.62 25.88
N ARG A 180 5.43 -12.08 26.63
CA ARG A 180 5.29 -12.47 28.05
C ARG A 180 5.00 -11.29 28.95
N CYS A 181 5.53 -10.11 28.65
CA CYS A 181 5.26 -8.90 29.42
C CYS A 181 3.80 -8.43 29.33
N LEU A 182 2.98 -9.02 28.46
CA LEU A 182 1.58 -8.68 28.24
C LEU A 182 0.60 -9.79 28.71
N ASP A 183 1.06 -10.75 29.53
CA ASP A 183 0.27 -11.92 29.96
C ASP A 183 -0.33 -12.76 28.80
N GLY A 184 0.24 -12.64 27.60
CA GLY A 184 -0.25 -13.29 26.39
C GLY A 184 0.66 -14.39 25.85
N VAL A 185 0.07 -15.40 25.21
CA VAL A 185 0.78 -16.36 24.35
C VAL A 185 0.41 -16.04 22.90
N GLY A 186 1.36 -15.55 22.12
CA GLY A 186 1.14 -15.16 20.72
C GLY A 186 2.11 -15.84 19.75
N CYS A 187 1.69 -15.94 18.49
CA CYS A 187 2.57 -16.29 17.37
C CYS A 187 2.46 -15.23 16.28
N THR A 188 3.59 -14.90 15.67
CA THR A 188 3.66 -14.02 14.51
C THR A 188 3.46 -14.89 13.27
N VAL A 189 2.32 -14.74 12.60
CA VAL A 189 2.02 -15.47 11.36
C VAL A 189 2.22 -14.56 10.15
N ARG A 190 2.89 -15.09 9.12
CA ARG A 190 2.97 -14.41 7.83
C ARG A 190 1.61 -14.54 7.16
N HIS A 191 1.00 -13.43 6.81
CA HIS A 191 -0.16 -13.48 5.93
C HIS A 191 0.33 -13.92 4.55
N LEU A 192 0.03 -15.16 4.15
CA LEU A 192 0.16 -15.57 2.76
C LEU A 192 -0.98 -14.91 2.00
N SER A 193 -0.64 -14.05 1.05
CA SER A 193 -1.57 -13.45 0.12
C SER A 193 -2.04 -14.52 -0.88
N GLU A 194 -3.13 -15.22 -0.55
CA GLU A 194 -4.07 -15.74 -1.54
C GLU A 194 -5.52 -15.52 -1.05
N PRO A 195 -6.44 -15.06 -1.92
CA PRO A 195 -7.83 -14.83 -1.58
C PRO A 195 -8.64 -16.11 -1.76
N SER A 196 -8.42 -17.11 -0.91
CA SER A 196 -9.35 -18.24 -0.79
C SER A 196 -10.06 -18.20 0.55
N ALA A 197 -11.19 -17.51 0.57
CA ALA A 197 -12.42 -17.85 1.30
C ALA A 197 -12.37 -18.37 2.75
N ALA A 198 -11.29 -18.18 3.51
CA ALA A 198 -11.29 -18.39 4.95
C ALA A 198 -11.93 -17.15 5.59
N ARG A 199 -13.26 -17.11 5.53
CA ARG A 199 -14.07 -16.35 6.48
C ARG A 199 -13.60 -16.79 7.88
N PHE A 200 -12.70 -16.04 8.49
CA PHE A 200 -12.58 -15.97 9.94
C PHE A 200 -13.86 -15.30 10.45
N VAL A 201 -14.95 -16.05 10.42
CA VAL A 201 -16.01 -15.85 11.40
C VAL A 201 -15.34 -16.23 12.71
N ALA A 202 -15.23 -15.29 13.64
CA ALA A 202 -15.13 -15.61 15.05
C ALA A 202 -16.36 -16.47 15.38
N ARG A 203 -16.30 -17.77 15.07
CA ARG A 203 -17.23 -18.73 15.58
C ARG A 203 -16.80 -18.87 17.01
N SER A 204 -17.56 -18.23 17.90
CA SER A 204 -17.70 -18.72 19.27
C SER A 204 -17.94 -20.22 19.11
N ILE A 205 -16.91 -21.03 19.35
CA ILE A 205 -17.07 -22.48 19.39
C ILE A 205 -17.97 -22.69 20.60
N PRO A 206 -19.22 -23.15 20.43
CA PRO A 206 -20.00 -23.50 21.59
C PRO A 206 -19.28 -24.70 22.20
N LEU A 207 -18.81 -24.55 23.44
CA LEU A 207 -18.54 -25.71 24.26
C LEU A 207 -19.85 -26.49 24.35
N VAL A 208 -19.93 -27.59 23.61
CA VAL A 208 -20.94 -28.61 23.87
C VAL A 208 -20.67 -29.10 25.29
N ALA A 209 -21.72 -28.99 26.12
CA ALA A 209 -21.75 -29.33 27.53
C ALA A 209 -21.30 -30.77 27.81
#